data_AF-A0A852K2S3-F1
#
_entry.id   AF-A0A852K2S3-F1
#
_cell.length_a   1.000
_cell.length_b   1.000
_cell.length_c   1.000
_cell.angle_alpha   90.00
_cell.angle_beta   90.00
_cell.angle_gamma   90.00
#
_symmetry.space_group_name_H-M   'P 1'
#
loop_
_entity.id
_entity.type
_entity.pdbx_description
1 polymer ?
#
loop_
_entity_poly.entity_id
_entity_poly.type
_entity_poly.pdbx_seq_one_letter_code
_entity_poly.pdbx_strand_id
1 'polypeptide(L)'
;FCLMAAPGKVAAFRLPPLPTIGEIIKLFRLKALKQLSQNFLLDLRLTDKIVKQAGELKNAHVCEVGPGPGGITRSILSAGVEQLLLIEKDARFIPGLQGHVSCVLFLGKILPKTFSQLFFFCQMSTEPPDVHIIGNLPFSVSTPLIIKWLENVSKRDGPFIYGRTQMTLTFQKEVGERLTANPGSNQRSRLSIMAQHLCTVENCFTIPGQAFVPKPEVGFPV
;
A
#
# COMPACT_ATOMS: atom_id res chain seq x y z
N PHE A 1 -28.92 19.15 43.06
CA PHE A 1 -27.80 19.92 42.48
C PHE A 1 -26.79 18.93 41.91
N CYS A 2 -26.77 18.83 40.59
CA CYS A 2 -25.91 17.91 39.83
C CYS A 2 -24.47 18.44 39.86
N LEU A 3 -23.52 17.66 40.37
CA LEU A 3 -22.09 17.97 40.33
C LEU A 3 -21.57 17.77 38.91
N MET A 4 -21.18 18.86 38.26
CA MET A 4 -20.45 18.84 37.00
C MET A 4 -19.07 18.21 37.20
N ALA A 5 -18.83 17.05 36.57
CA ALA A 5 -17.51 16.48 36.42
C ALA A 5 -16.74 17.26 35.34
N ALA A 6 -15.57 17.78 35.68
CA ALA A 6 -14.67 18.44 34.75
C ALA A 6 -14.16 17.45 33.68
N PRO A 7 -13.94 17.89 32.42
CA PRO A 7 -13.38 17.03 31.40
C PRO A 7 -11.90 16.79 31.71
N GLY A 8 -11.58 15.57 32.15
CA GLY A 8 -10.20 15.12 32.31
C GLY A 8 -9.48 15.15 30.97
N LYS A 9 -8.38 15.91 30.88
CA LYS A 9 -7.46 15.88 29.74
C LYS A 9 -7.01 14.44 29.51
N VAL A 10 -7.41 13.84 28.39
CA VAL A 10 -6.86 12.57 27.92
C VAL A 10 -5.37 12.80 27.67
N ALA A 11 -4.52 12.20 28.50
CA ALA A 11 -3.08 12.23 28.30
C ALA A 11 -2.79 11.61 26.93
N ALA A 12 -2.19 12.41 26.02
CA ALA A 12 -1.74 11.91 24.74
C ALA A 12 -0.66 10.86 25.00
N PHE A 13 -1.04 9.58 24.92
CA PHE A 13 -0.09 8.47 24.94
C PHE A 13 0.85 8.65 23.75
N ARG A 14 2.05 9.18 24.01
CA ARG A 14 3.13 9.18 23.04
C ARG A 14 3.61 7.73 22.91
N LEU A 15 3.06 7.04 21.93
CA LEU A 15 3.56 5.74 21.51
C LEU A 15 5.03 5.89 21.07
N PRO A 16 5.87 4.88 21.32
CA PRO A 16 7.27 4.94 20.94
C PRO A 16 7.40 5.15 19.42
N PRO A 17 8.45 5.85 18.96
CA PRO A 17 8.70 6.02 17.53
C PRO A 17 8.88 4.66 16.86
N LEU A 18 8.56 4.57 15.56
CA LEU A 18 8.81 3.35 14.79
C LEU A 18 10.27 2.92 14.97
N PRO A 19 10.55 1.64 15.29
CA PRO A 19 11.91 1.15 15.38
C PRO A 19 12.63 1.51 14.09
N THR A 20 13.84 2.03 14.16
CA THR A 20 14.62 2.39 12.97
C THR A 20 14.74 1.20 12.02
N ILE A 21 15.01 1.48 10.74
CA ILE A 21 15.18 0.41 9.75
C ILE A 21 16.27 -0.59 10.19
N GLY A 22 17.36 -0.11 10.80
CA GLY A 22 18.41 -0.96 11.37
C GLY A 22 17.92 -1.83 12.53
N GLU A 23 17.08 -1.29 13.40
CA GLU A 23 16.45 -2.05 14.49
C GLU A 23 15.47 -3.09 13.96
N ILE A 24 14.67 -2.77 12.94
CA ILE A 24 13.76 -3.71 12.26
C ILE A 24 14.56 -4.85 11.63
N ILE A 25 15.67 -4.55 10.95
CA ILE A 25 16.56 -5.58 10.38
C ILE A 25 17.09 -6.52 11.45
N LYS A 26 17.47 -5.98 12.60
CA LYS A 26 18.03 -6.73 13.74
C LYS A 26 16.96 -7.52 14.50
N LEU A 27 15.80 -6.92 14.76
CA LEU A 27 14.65 -7.50 15.47
C LEU A 27 14.05 -8.66 14.70
N PHE A 28 13.78 -8.46 13.41
CA PHE A 28 13.11 -9.46 12.60
C PHE A 28 14.07 -10.45 11.95
N ARG A 29 15.37 -10.35 12.26
CA ARG A 29 16.47 -11.07 11.59
C ARG A 29 16.16 -11.19 10.11
N LEU A 30 15.99 -10.04 9.45
CA LEU A 30 15.43 -9.85 8.09
C LEU A 30 16.18 -10.69 7.02
N LYS A 31 16.09 -12.01 7.12
CA LYS A 31 16.24 -12.93 6.03
C LYS A 31 14.90 -12.85 5.33
N ALA A 32 14.88 -12.12 4.22
CA ALA A 32 13.83 -12.28 3.24
C ALA A 32 13.68 -13.79 3.02
N LEU A 33 12.49 -14.31 3.32
CA LEU A 33 12.22 -15.70 3.04
C LEU A 33 12.20 -15.80 1.52
N LYS A 34 13.18 -16.51 0.94
CA LYS A 34 13.23 -16.74 -0.52
C LYS A 34 11.88 -17.24 -1.05
N GLN A 35 11.12 -17.97 -0.23
CA GLN A 35 9.78 -18.48 -0.55
C GLN A 35 8.70 -17.39 -0.73
N LEU A 36 8.87 -16.20 -0.15
CA LEU A 36 7.90 -15.10 -0.26
C LEU A 36 8.29 -14.04 -1.30
N SER A 37 9.46 -14.16 -1.93
CA SER A 37 9.97 -13.22 -2.95
C SER A 37 9.84 -11.74 -2.55
N GLN A 38 10.06 -11.45 -1.26
CA GLN A 38 9.95 -10.10 -0.70
C GLN A 38 11.21 -9.29 -1.01
N ASN A 39 11.02 -8.09 -1.56
CA ASN A 39 12.05 -7.07 -1.74
C ASN A 39 11.66 -5.84 -0.93
N PHE A 40 12.43 -5.50 0.09
CA PHE A 40 12.10 -4.40 1.01
C PHE A 40 12.70 -3.10 0.50
N LEU A 41 11.85 -2.07 0.37
CA LEU A 41 12.28 -0.71 0.06
C LEU A 41 12.52 0.05 1.35
N LEU A 42 13.78 0.39 1.60
CA LEU A 42 14.23 0.98 2.87
C LEU A 42 14.76 2.42 2.70
N ASP A 43 14.91 2.91 1.47
CA ASP A 43 15.29 4.30 1.22
C ASP A 43 14.05 5.20 1.34
N LEU A 44 13.99 5.99 2.41
CA LEU A 44 12.87 6.90 2.69
C LEU A 44 12.64 7.92 1.57
N ARG A 45 13.68 8.33 0.84
CA ARG A 45 13.54 9.27 -0.28
C ARG A 45 12.75 8.65 -1.43
N LEU A 46 12.90 7.34 -1.63
CA LEU A 46 12.17 6.61 -2.65
C LEU A 46 10.73 6.32 -2.20
N THR A 47 10.51 5.95 -0.94
CA THR A 47 9.16 5.75 -0.42
C THR A 47 8.36 7.06 -0.38
N ASP A 48 8.99 8.18 -0.04
CA ASP A 48 8.41 9.53 -0.15
C ASP A 48 8.07 9.88 -1.59
N LYS A 49 8.91 9.46 -2.55
CA LYS A 49 8.63 9.65 -3.98
C LYS A 49 7.43 8.82 -4.44
N ILE A 50 7.27 7.57 -3.98
CA ILE A 50 6.08 6.75 -4.25
C ILE A 50 4.83 7.46 -3.72
N VAL A 51 4.85 7.88 -2.46
CA VAL A 51 3.73 8.57 -1.81
C VAL A 51 3.35 9.86 -2.54
N LYS A 52 4.34 10.64 -3.01
CA LYS A 52 4.08 11.84 -3.83
C LYS A 52 3.40 11.53 -5.17
N GLN A 53 3.65 10.36 -5.77
CA GLN A 53 2.97 9.95 -7.01
C GLN A 53 1.54 9.45 -6.76
N ALA A 54 1.21 9.03 -5.54
CA ALA A 54 -0.16 8.67 -5.17
C ALA A 54 -1.09 9.89 -5.12
N GLY A 55 -0.56 11.11 -5.04
CA GLY A 55 -1.33 12.35 -5.03
C GLY A 55 -1.31 13.04 -3.67
N GLU A 56 -2.28 13.92 -3.42
CA GLU A 56 -2.45 14.56 -2.12
C GLU A 56 -3.12 13.57 -1.16
N LEU A 57 -2.37 13.11 -0.15
CA LEU A 57 -2.86 12.14 0.84
C LEU A 57 -3.30 12.80 2.15
N LYS A 58 -3.31 14.14 2.23
CA LYS A 58 -3.65 14.85 3.45
C LYS A 58 -5.13 14.67 3.74
N ASN A 59 -5.46 14.12 4.90
CA ASN A 59 -6.82 13.69 5.29
C ASN A 59 -7.40 12.56 4.40
N ALA A 60 -6.56 11.88 3.61
CA ALA A 60 -7.00 10.74 2.81
C ALA A 60 -7.13 9.45 3.64
N HIS A 61 -7.89 8.49 3.14
CA HIS A 61 -7.92 7.11 3.62
C HIS A 61 -7.00 6.25 2.76
N VAL A 62 -5.97 5.66 3.34
CA VAL A 62 -4.98 4.90 2.58
C VAL A 62 -5.02 3.42 2.96
N CYS A 63 -4.99 2.55 1.96
CA CYS A 63 -4.81 1.12 2.11
C CYS A 63 -3.42 0.73 1.61
N GLU A 64 -2.52 0.41 2.53
CA GLU A 64 -1.22 -0.13 2.19
C GLU A 64 -1.24 -1.65 2.15
N VAL A 65 -0.88 -2.22 1.01
CA VAL A 65 -0.79 -3.67 0.83
C VAL A 65 0.67 -4.11 0.83
N GLY A 66 1.01 -5.02 1.75
CA GLY A 66 2.36 -5.54 1.93
C GLY A 66 3.33 -4.50 2.51
N PRO A 67 3.03 -3.89 3.67
CA PRO A 67 3.90 -2.89 4.30
C PRO A 67 5.29 -3.44 4.65
N GLY A 68 5.41 -4.73 4.93
CA GLY A 68 6.64 -5.37 5.37
C GLY A 68 7.27 -4.61 6.55
N PRO A 69 8.54 -4.16 6.46
CA PRO A 69 9.19 -3.38 7.51
C PRO A 69 8.61 -1.97 7.70
N GLY A 70 7.60 -1.56 6.94
CA GLY A 70 6.94 -0.26 7.09
C GLY A 70 7.75 0.91 6.52
N GLY A 71 8.48 0.69 5.43
CA GLY A 71 9.17 1.76 4.71
C GLY A 71 8.18 2.76 4.10
N ILE A 72 7.24 2.27 3.30
CA ILE A 72 6.18 3.08 2.69
C ILE A 72 5.19 3.58 3.75
N THR A 73 4.82 2.75 4.74
CA THR A 73 4.00 3.13 5.91
C THR A 73 4.43 4.45 6.54
N ARG A 74 5.73 4.65 6.77
CA ARG A 74 6.27 5.90 7.36
C ARG A 74 5.99 7.11 6.49
N SER A 75 6.19 6.99 5.20
CA SER A 75 6.01 8.06 4.23
C SER A 75 4.53 8.41 4.11
N ILE A 76 3.63 7.42 4.14
CA ILE A 76 2.18 7.62 4.17
C ILE A 76 1.76 8.38 5.43
N LEU A 77 2.20 7.92 6.61
CA LEU A 77 1.88 8.59 7.88
C LEU A 77 2.41 10.03 7.92
N SER A 78 3.60 10.27 7.37
CA SER A 78 4.20 11.61 7.30
C SER A 78 3.46 12.54 6.35
N ALA A 79 2.68 12.01 5.41
CA ALA A 79 1.84 12.79 4.50
C ALA A 79 0.54 13.31 5.15
N GLY A 80 0.23 12.88 6.39
CA GLY A 80 -0.91 13.39 7.15
C GLY A 80 -2.26 12.79 6.75
N VAL A 81 -2.27 11.49 6.46
CA VAL A 81 -3.49 10.72 6.19
C VAL A 81 -4.46 10.74 7.36
N GLU A 82 -5.76 10.68 7.07
CA GLU A 82 -6.79 10.54 8.11
C GLU A 82 -6.74 9.13 8.72
N GLN A 83 -6.67 8.12 7.86
CA GLN A 83 -6.59 6.71 8.27
C GLN A 83 -5.70 5.89 7.36
N LEU A 84 -5.05 4.88 7.94
CA LEU A 84 -4.20 3.93 7.25
C LEU A 84 -4.62 2.49 7.58
N LEU A 85 -5.09 1.74 6.58
CA LEU A 85 -5.26 0.30 6.67
C LEU A 85 -4.00 -0.39 6.15
N LEU A 86 -3.40 -1.25 6.96
CA LEU A 86 -2.27 -2.08 6.60
C LEU A 86 -2.73 -3.53 6.39
N ILE A 87 -2.45 -4.09 5.21
CA ILE A 87 -2.71 -5.50 4.91
C ILE A 87 -1.38 -6.22 4.78
N GLU A 88 -1.03 -7.02 5.79
CA GLU A 88 0.21 -7.79 5.82
C GLU A 88 -0.08 -9.29 5.89
N LYS A 89 0.64 -10.09 5.11
CA LYS A 89 0.53 -11.56 5.13
C LYS A 89 1.54 -12.19 6.07
N ASP A 90 2.69 -11.55 6.25
CA ASP A 90 3.80 -12.03 7.07
C ASP A 90 3.69 -11.51 8.50
N ALA A 91 3.23 -12.38 9.40
CA ALA A 91 3.03 -12.06 10.81
C ALA A 91 4.28 -11.55 11.53
N ARG A 92 5.48 -11.77 10.98
CA ARG A 92 6.73 -11.29 11.58
C ARG A 92 6.78 -9.78 11.65
N PHE A 93 6.20 -9.06 10.69
CA PHE A 93 6.26 -7.60 10.66
C PHE A 93 5.24 -6.91 11.55
N ILE A 94 4.22 -7.65 12.01
CA ILE A 94 3.12 -7.12 12.82
C ILE A 94 3.60 -6.33 14.04
N PRO A 95 4.52 -6.84 14.89
CA PRO A 95 4.95 -6.11 16.08
C PRO A 95 5.64 -4.78 15.77
N GLY A 96 6.26 -4.65 14.59
CA GLY A 96 6.92 -3.40 14.15
C GLY A 96 5.96 -2.38 13.54
N LEU A 97 4.77 -2.82 13.15
CA LEU A 97 3.71 -1.98 12.58
C LEU A 97 2.66 -1.60 13.64
N GLN A 98 2.55 -2.38 14.71
CA GLN A 98 1.70 -2.11 15.87
C GLN A 98 2.30 -0.97 16.71
N GLY A 99 1.71 0.23 16.60
CA GLY A 99 2.19 1.40 17.35
C GLY A 99 1.68 2.76 16.87
N HIS A 100 0.78 2.82 15.87
CA HIS A 100 0.27 4.07 15.35
C HIS A 100 -1.24 4.16 15.52
N VAL A 101 -1.69 5.27 16.09
CA VAL A 101 -3.09 5.53 16.46
C VAL A 101 -4.02 5.54 15.25
N SER A 102 -3.49 5.81 14.05
CA SER A 102 -4.24 5.86 12.79
C SER A 102 -4.17 4.57 11.96
N CYS A 103 -3.52 3.51 12.45
CA CYS A 103 -3.31 2.27 11.70
C CYS A 103 -4.25 1.14 12.13
N VAL A 104 -4.99 0.58 11.17
CA VAL A 104 -5.68 -0.72 11.33
C VAL A 104 -4.84 -1.79 10.65
N LEU A 105 -4.53 -2.89 11.33
CA LEU A 105 -3.66 -3.95 10.79
C LEU A 105 -4.45 -5.24 10.58
N PHE A 106 -4.48 -5.71 9.33
CA PHE A 106 -5.12 -6.97 8.95
C PHE A 106 -4.07 -8.02 8.58
N LEU A 107 -4.08 -9.14 9.31
CA LEU A 107 -3.27 -10.31 8.97
C LEU A 107 -4.06 -11.26 8.08
N GLY A 108 -3.64 -11.46 6.83
CA GLY A 108 -4.23 -12.53 6.01
C GLY A 108 -4.20 -12.31 4.51
N LYS A 109 -5.05 -13.06 3.81
CA LYS A 109 -5.29 -12.89 2.38
C LYS A 109 -6.20 -11.69 2.16
N ILE A 110 -5.99 -10.98 1.05
CA ILE A 110 -6.91 -9.94 0.59
C ILE A 110 -8.21 -10.63 0.19
N LEU A 111 -9.23 -10.47 1.02
CA LEU A 111 -10.59 -10.93 0.78
C LEU A 111 -11.49 -9.71 0.58
N PRO A 112 -12.66 -9.85 -0.07
CA PRO A 112 -13.62 -8.76 -0.17
C PRO A 112 -13.97 -8.13 1.18
N LYS A 113 -14.02 -8.95 2.25
CA LYS A 113 -14.24 -8.52 3.64
C LYS A 113 -13.05 -7.81 4.28
N THR A 114 -11.84 -7.92 3.74
CA THR A 114 -10.66 -7.22 4.30
C THR A 114 -10.83 -5.71 4.17
N PHE A 115 -11.40 -5.26 3.06
CA PHE A 115 -11.65 -3.84 2.87
C PHE A 115 -12.83 -3.35 3.71
N SER A 116 -13.73 -4.21 4.20
CA SER A 116 -14.91 -3.78 4.97
C SER A 116 -14.60 -3.01 6.26
N GLN A 117 -13.35 -3.01 6.72
CA GLN A 117 -12.88 -2.16 7.82
C GLN A 117 -12.56 -0.72 7.39
N LEU A 118 -12.08 -0.48 6.16
CA LEU A 118 -12.14 0.85 5.55
C LEU A 118 -13.60 1.31 5.44
N PHE A 119 -14.53 0.36 5.28
CA PHE A 119 -15.94 0.65 5.05
C PHE A 119 -16.68 1.19 6.27
N PHE A 120 -16.13 1.03 7.48
CA PHE A 120 -16.78 1.59 8.66
C PHE A 120 -16.64 3.13 8.72
N PHE A 121 -15.66 3.70 8.02
CA PHE A 121 -15.31 5.11 8.17
C PHE A 121 -15.59 5.98 6.95
N CYS A 122 -15.57 5.43 5.73
CA CYS A 122 -15.96 6.18 4.54
C CYS A 122 -17.50 6.26 4.43
N GLN A 123 -18.10 7.35 4.90
CA GLN A 123 -19.47 7.71 4.55
C GLN A 123 -19.59 7.83 3.03
N MET A 124 -20.67 7.30 2.46
CA MET A 124 -20.94 7.34 1.02
C MET A 124 -21.07 8.80 0.56
N SER A 125 -20.01 9.36 -0.04
CA SER A 125 -20.01 10.67 -0.71
C SER A 125 -20.16 10.50 -2.23
N THR A 126 -20.67 11.53 -2.89
CA THR A 126 -20.81 11.61 -4.36
C THR A 126 -19.53 12.04 -5.07
N GLU A 127 -18.52 12.52 -4.34
CA GLU A 127 -17.17 12.78 -4.85
C GLU A 127 -16.35 11.48 -4.81
N PRO A 128 -15.36 11.27 -5.72
CA PRO A 128 -14.45 10.14 -5.58
C PRO A 128 -13.86 10.23 -4.17
N PRO A 129 -14.10 9.23 -3.33
CA PRO A 129 -13.65 9.29 -1.96
C PRO A 129 -12.14 9.25 -2.01
N ASP A 130 -11.53 10.02 -1.11
CA ASP A 130 -10.10 10.21 -1.05
C ASP A 130 -9.42 8.93 -0.52
N VAL A 131 -9.54 7.87 -1.30
CA VAL A 131 -9.12 6.51 -1.00
C VAL A 131 -8.01 6.12 -1.96
N HIS A 132 -6.88 5.73 -1.40
CA HIS A 132 -5.69 5.37 -2.16
C HIS A 132 -5.24 3.96 -1.77
N ILE A 133 -4.95 3.14 -2.77
CA ILE A 133 -4.28 1.86 -2.56
C ILE A 133 -2.82 2.03 -2.93
N ILE A 134 -1.93 1.81 -1.96
CA ILE A 134 -0.49 1.91 -2.15
C ILE A 134 0.15 0.57 -1.81
N GLY A 135 1.14 0.12 -2.57
CA GLY A 135 1.78 -1.16 -2.22
C GLY A 135 3.06 -1.46 -2.97
N ASN A 136 4.01 -2.05 -2.24
CA ASN A 136 5.19 -2.69 -2.82
C ASN A 136 4.96 -4.20 -2.85
N LEU A 137 4.31 -4.66 -3.92
CA LEU A 137 3.81 -6.04 -3.97
C LEU A 137 4.90 -7.03 -4.41
N PRO A 138 5.08 -8.15 -3.69
CA PRO A 138 5.99 -9.20 -4.13
C PRO A 138 5.48 -9.88 -5.40
N PHE A 139 6.42 -10.32 -6.24
CA PHE A 139 6.19 -10.86 -7.58
C PHE A 139 5.13 -11.97 -7.67
N SER A 140 5.17 -12.91 -6.73
CA SER A 140 4.27 -14.07 -6.74
C SER A 140 2.81 -13.70 -6.45
N VAL A 141 2.56 -12.49 -5.94
CA VAL A 141 1.24 -12.01 -5.53
C VAL A 141 0.76 -10.85 -6.40
N SER A 142 1.67 -10.06 -6.97
CA SER A 142 1.33 -8.82 -7.68
C SER A 142 0.41 -9.04 -8.90
N THR A 143 0.73 -10.02 -9.76
CA THR A 143 -0.06 -10.27 -10.99
C THR A 143 -1.46 -10.84 -10.71
N PRO A 144 -1.63 -11.88 -9.86
CA PRO A 144 -2.97 -12.33 -9.47
C PRO A 144 -3.78 -11.25 -8.77
N LEU A 145 -3.14 -10.40 -7.96
CA LEU A 145 -3.82 -9.34 -7.23
C LEU A 145 -4.32 -8.23 -8.15
N ILE A 146 -3.51 -7.74 -9.09
CA ILE A 146 -3.97 -6.72 -10.03
C ILE A 146 -5.09 -7.25 -10.94
N ILE A 147 -5.03 -8.51 -11.38
CA ILE A 147 -6.12 -9.15 -12.14
C ILE A 147 -7.41 -9.16 -11.31
N LYS A 148 -7.31 -9.50 -10.02
CA LYS A 148 -8.45 -9.51 -9.12
C LYS A 148 -9.02 -8.10 -8.93
N TRP A 149 -8.16 -7.10 -8.76
CA TRP A 149 -8.60 -5.71 -8.65
C TRP A 149 -9.23 -5.18 -9.93
N LEU A 150 -8.73 -5.53 -11.11
CA LEU A 150 -9.38 -5.19 -12.37
C LEU A 150 -10.77 -5.84 -12.49
N GLU A 151 -10.93 -7.08 -12.06
CA GLU A 151 -12.25 -7.70 -11.94
C GLU A 151 -13.15 -6.90 -10.99
N ASN A 152 -12.60 -6.45 -9.86
CA ASN A 152 -13.34 -5.66 -8.89
C ASN A 152 -13.73 -4.26 -9.41
N VAL A 153 -12.86 -3.60 -10.18
CA VAL A 153 -13.16 -2.36 -10.90
C VAL A 153 -14.32 -2.58 -11.86
N SER A 154 -14.28 -3.66 -12.65
CA SER A 154 -15.36 -3.99 -13.60
C SER A 154 -16.70 -4.26 -12.90
N LYS A 155 -16.68 -4.89 -11.73
CA LYS A 155 -17.88 -5.21 -10.93
C LYS A 155 -18.31 -4.08 -10.01
N ARG A 156 -17.49 -3.03 -9.87
CA ARG A 156 -17.64 -1.97 -8.86
C ARG A 156 -17.83 -2.55 -7.46
N ASP A 157 -17.01 -3.53 -7.10
CA ASP A 157 -17.01 -4.15 -5.77
C ASP A 157 -15.66 -3.93 -5.04
N GLY A 158 -15.54 -4.46 -3.82
CA GLY A 158 -14.32 -4.34 -3.02
C GLY A 158 -13.94 -2.87 -2.77
N PRO A 159 -12.69 -2.45 -2.99
CA PRO A 159 -12.27 -1.06 -2.75
C PRO A 159 -12.80 -0.07 -3.80
N PHE A 160 -13.51 -0.54 -4.84
CA PHE A 160 -14.02 0.29 -5.94
C PHE A 160 -15.53 0.58 -5.83
N ILE A 161 -16.21 0.09 -4.76
CA ILE A 161 -17.59 0.52 -4.44
C ILE A 161 -17.70 2.03 -4.23
N TYR A 162 -16.57 2.60 -3.85
CA TYR A 162 -16.31 3.97 -3.49
C TYR A 162 -16.24 4.89 -4.72
N GLY A 163 -15.96 4.33 -5.90
CA GLY A 163 -15.75 5.11 -7.11
C GLY A 163 -14.40 4.75 -7.73
N ARG A 164 -13.75 5.73 -8.35
CA ARG A 164 -12.47 5.54 -9.04
C ARG A 164 -11.29 5.66 -8.08
N THR A 165 -11.22 4.74 -7.12
CA THR A 165 -10.11 4.60 -6.16
C THR A 165 -8.77 4.48 -6.90
N GLN A 166 -7.78 5.29 -6.50
CA GLN A 166 -6.47 5.33 -7.13
C GLN A 166 -5.58 4.18 -6.61
N MET A 167 -4.69 3.70 -7.48
CA MET A 167 -3.73 2.64 -7.18
C MET A 167 -2.32 3.09 -7.56
N THR A 168 -1.40 3.09 -6.59
CA THR A 168 0.02 3.35 -6.80
C THR A 168 0.81 2.13 -6.34
N LEU A 169 1.25 1.33 -7.31
CA LEU A 169 1.71 -0.03 -7.06
C LEU A 169 3.06 -0.26 -7.74
N THR A 170 4.03 -0.79 -6.99
CA THR A 170 5.30 -1.15 -7.62
C THR A 170 5.23 -2.58 -8.16
N PHE A 171 5.64 -2.75 -9.41
CA PHE A 171 5.73 -4.05 -10.06
C PHE A 171 7.18 -4.34 -10.48
N GLN A 172 7.47 -5.61 -10.82
CA GLN A 172 8.69 -5.89 -11.58
C GLN A 172 8.62 -5.25 -12.97
N LYS A 173 9.78 -4.89 -13.52
CA LYS A 173 9.92 -4.25 -14.83
C LYS A 173 9.03 -4.84 -15.93
N GLU A 174 9.09 -6.16 -16.14
CA GLU A 174 8.32 -6.82 -17.19
C GLU A 174 6.80 -6.69 -17.00
N VAL A 175 6.31 -6.75 -15.75
CA VAL A 175 4.88 -6.62 -15.44
C VAL A 175 4.41 -5.17 -15.62
N GLY A 176 5.20 -4.20 -15.14
CA GLY A 176 4.92 -2.78 -15.34
C GLY A 176 4.88 -2.41 -16.83
N GLU A 177 5.88 -2.86 -17.60
CA GLU A 177 5.93 -2.66 -19.05
C GLU A 177 4.72 -3.29 -19.76
N ARG A 178 4.27 -4.48 -19.32
CA ARG A 178 3.08 -5.12 -19.87
C ARG A 178 1.81 -4.35 -19.54
N LEU A 179 1.68 -3.76 -18.36
CA LEU A 179 0.51 -2.98 -17.96
C LEU A 179 0.36 -1.70 -18.81
N THR A 180 1.48 -1.04 -19.11
CA THR A 180 1.51 0.23 -19.86
C THR A 180 1.82 0.08 -21.36
N ALA A 181 1.90 -1.15 -21.88
CA ALA A 181 2.26 -1.38 -23.28
C ALA A 181 1.19 -0.85 -24.25
N ASN A 182 1.59 0.02 -25.18
CA ASN A 182 0.74 0.53 -26.26
C ASN A 182 0.49 -0.54 -27.35
N PRO A 183 -0.60 -0.41 -28.15
CA PRO A 183 -0.79 -1.23 -29.35
C PRO A 183 0.45 -1.22 -30.26
N GLY A 184 0.84 -2.38 -30.78
CA GLY A 184 2.04 -2.54 -31.61
C GLY A 184 3.35 -2.76 -30.84
N SER A 185 3.36 -2.62 -29.51
CA SER A 185 4.52 -2.98 -28.69
C SER A 185 4.68 -4.50 -28.55
N ASN A 186 5.92 -4.99 -28.52
CA ASN A 186 6.25 -6.39 -28.20
C ASN A 186 5.81 -6.80 -26.79
N GLN A 187 5.68 -5.83 -25.87
CA GLN A 187 5.20 -6.07 -24.50
C GLN A 187 3.67 -6.07 -24.40
N ARG A 188 2.95 -5.80 -25.50
CA ARG A 188 1.48 -5.79 -25.52
C ARG A 188 0.97 -7.20 -25.24
N SER A 189 0.12 -7.32 -24.22
CA SER A 189 -0.38 -8.61 -23.77
C SER A 189 -1.84 -8.51 -23.32
N ARG A 190 -2.42 -9.66 -22.93
CA ARG A 190 -3.74 -9.71 -22.30
C ARG A 190 -3.84 -8.75 -21.11
N LEU A 191 -2.78 -8.63 -20.32
CA LEU A 191 -2.76 -7.79 -19.13
C LEU A 191 -2.91 -6.30 -19.49
N SER A 192 -2.27 -5.82 -20.57
CA SER A 192 -2.46 -4.44 -21.01
C SER A 192 -3.88 -4.20 -21.54
N ILE A 193 -4.54 -5.18 -22.15
CA ILE A 193 -5.94 -5.01 -22.61
C ILE A 193 -6.84 -4.84 -21.39
N MET A 194 -6.72 -5.76 -20.42
CA MET A 194 -7.54 -5.74 -19.22
C MET A 194 -7.36 -4.44 -18.43
N ALA A 195 -6.12 -4.01 -18.23
CA ALA A 195 -5.82 -2.82 -17.44
C ALA A 195 -6.26 -1.53 -18.14
N GLN A 196 -5.84 -1.32 -19.40
CA GLN A 196 -6.10 -0.07 -20.13
C GLN A 196 -7.57 0.07 -20.57
N HIS A 197 -8.33 -1.02 -20.63
CA HIS A 197 -9.76 -0.97 -20.89
C HIS A 197 -10.55 -0.41 -19.69
N LEU A 198 -10.09 -0.69 -18.47
CA LEU A 198 -10.80 -0.35 -17.23
C LEU A 198 -10.21 0.87 -16.51
N CYS A 199 -8.92 1.16 -16.74
CA CYS A 199 -8.16 2.16 -16.01
C CYS A 199 -7.26 2.97 -16.95
N THR A 200 -6.97 4.21 -16.57
CA THR A 200 -5.79 4.93 -17.07
C THR A 200 -4.58 4.40 -16.34
N VAL A 201 -3.58 3.91 -17.08
CA VAL A 201 -2.40 3.26 -16.51
C VAL A 201 -1.16 4.01 -16.96
N GLU A 202 -0.38 4.47 -16.00
CA GLU A 202 0.85 5.25 -16.24
C GLU A 202 2.02 4.60 -15.49
N ASN A 203 3.21 4.72 -16.07
CA ASN A 203 4.47 4.34 -15.40
C ASN A 203 5.09 5.64 -14.90
N CYS A 204 5.05 5.88 -13.59
CA CYS A 204 5.49 7.13 -12.98
C CYS A 204 7.01 7.22 -12.96
N PHE A 205 7.69 6.17 -12.51
CA PHE A 205 9.16 6.07 -12.53
C PHE A 205 9.63 4.63 -12.27
N THR A 206 10.91 4.35 -12.56
CA THR A 206 11.52 3.05 -12.25
C THR A 206 12.50 3.16 -11.08
N ILE A 207 12.32 2.31 -10.08
CA ILE A 207 13.24 2.16 -8.95
C ILE A 207 14.35 1.17 -9.33
N PRO A 208 15.63 1.54 -9.17
CA PRO A 208 16.73 0.63 -9.46
C PRO A 208 16.78 -0.49 -8.43
N GLY A 209 17.10 -1.72 -8.86
CA GLY A 209 17.15 -2.90 -7.97
C GLY A 209 18.07 -2.72 -6.75
N GLN A 210 19.12 -1.90 -6.86
CA GLN A 210 20.02 -1.58 -5.74
C GLN A 210 19.35 -0.89 -4.53
N ALA A 211 18.14 -0.34 -4.71
CA ALA A 211 17.37 0.28 -3.64
C ALA A 211 16.64 -0.71 -2.74
N PHE A 212 16.59 -1.98 -3.14
CA PHE A 212 15.86 -3.02 -2.41
C PHE A 212 16.80 -3.94 -1.63
N VAL A 213 16.27 -4.48 -0.54
CA VAL A 213 16.95 -5.49 0.29
C VAL A 213 16.05 -6.72 0.43
N PRO A 214 16.51 -7.92 0.06
CA PRO A 214 17.71 -8.21 -0.72
C PRO A 214 17.65 -7.58 -2.12
N LYS A 215 18.81 -7.38 -2.76
CA LYS A 215 18.89 -6.79 -4.10
C LYS A 215 18.28 -7.76 -5.16
N PRO A 216 17.20 -7.38 -5.86
CA PRO A 216 16.68 -8.10 -7.01
C PRO A 216 17.54 -7.89 -8.27
N GLU A 217 17.37 -8.78 -9.24
CA GLU A 217 18.09 -8.73 -10.53
C GLU A 217 17.54 -7.66 -11.48
N VAL A 218 16.28 -7.24 -11.29
CA VAL A 218 15.56 -6.32 -12.17
C VAL A 218 15.13 -5.03 -11.45
N GLY A 219 14.81 -3.99 -12.21
CA GLY A 219 14.20 -2.75 -11.70
C GLY A 219 12.69 -2.88 -11.46
N PHE A 220 12.12 -1.90 -10.76
CA PHE A 220 10.72 -1.89 -10.34
C PHE A 220 10.01 -0.60 -10.76
N PRO A 221 9.21 -0.62 -11.84
CA PRO A 221 8.30 0.48 -12.17
C PRO A 221 7.28 0.70 -11.07
N VAL A 222 6.96 1.97 -10.84
CA VAL A 222 5.90 2.49 -9.98
C VAL A 222 4.79 3.04 -10.84
#